data_AF-A0A916REJ1-F1
#
_entry.id   AF-A0A916REJ1-F1
#
_cell.length_a   1.000
_cell.length_b   1.000
_cell.length_c   1.000
_cell.angle_alpha   90.00
_cell.angle_beta   90.00
_cell.angle_gamma   90.00
#
_symmetry.space_group_name_H-M   'P 1'
#
loop_
_entity.id
_entity.type
_entity.pdbx_description
1 polymer ?
#
loop_
_entity_poly.entity_id
_entity_poly.type
_entity_poly.pdbx_seq_one_letter_code
_entity_poly.pdbx_strand_id
1 'polypeptide(L)' 'MIQIVTKKLEFDHVEDMILNVVNKNKLPFKNVLMDSWYATQRLMALIDNMRKIYYCPLKVNRARR' A
#
# COMPACT_ATOMS: atom_id res chain seq x y z
N MET A 1 19.64 -17.66 -11.09
CA MET A 1 18.39 -17.17 -10.48
C MET A 1 18.20 -15.75 -10.99
N ILE A 2 17.43 -15.59 -12.06
CA ILE A 2 17.40 -14.38 -12.89
C ILE A 2 16.74 -13.26 -12.08
N GLN A 3 17.53 -12.28 -11.65
CA GLN A 3 16.98 -10.98 -11.24
C GLN A 3 16.53 -10.27 -12.51
N ILE A 4 15.27 -10.48 -12.88
CA ILE A 4 14.60 -9.56 -13.80
C ILE A 4 14.47 -8.26 -13.01
N VAL A 5 15.38 -7.31 -13.26
CA VAL A 5 15.24 -5.91 -12.84
C VAL A 5 14.07 -5.35 -13.64
N THR A 6 12.87 -5.66 -13.17
CA THR A 6 11.65 -5.06 -13.65
C THR A 6 11.71 -3.59 -13.23
N LYS A 7 11.51 -2.71 -14.21
CA LYS A 7 11.25 -1.29 -14.01
C LYS A 7 10.32 -1.16 -12.80
N LYS A 8 10.79 -0.60 -11.68
CA LYS A 8 10.00 -0.44 -10.45
C LYS A 8 8.63 0.08 -10.82
N LEU A 9 7.60 -0.76 -10.71
CA LEU A 9 6.25 -0.31 -10.96
C LEU A 9 5.88 0.69 -9.86
N GLU A 10 4.92 1.57 -10.13
CA GLU A 10 4.45 2.54 -9.14
C GLU A 10 4.09 1.88 -7.81
N PHE A 11 3.56 0.65 -7.85
CA PHE A 11 3.28 -0.17 -6.67
C PHE A 11 4.52 -0.59 -5.87
N ASP A 12 5.62 -0.97 -6.54
CA ASP A 12 6.88 -1.34 -5.87
C ASP A 12 7.47 -0.12 -5.15
N HIS A 13 7.32 1.07 -5.74
CA HIS A 13 7.78 2.30 -5.12
C HIS A 13 7.00 2.65 -3.85
N VAL A 14 5.67 2.46 -3.86
CA VAL A 14 4.82 2.69 -2.67
C VAL A 14 5.17 1.72 -1.55
N GLU A 15 5.42 0.44 -1.88
CA GLU A 15 5.84 -0.56 -0.90
C GLU A 15 7.17 -0.18 -0.23
N ASP A 16 8.16 0.22 -1.02
CA ASP A 16 9.45 0.71 -0.52
C ASP A 16 9.29 1.94 0.38
N MET A 17 8.40 2.87 0.03
CA MET A 17 8.13 4.06 0.84
C MET A 17 7.56 3.67 2.21
N ILE A 18 6.59 2.76 2.24
CA ILE A 18 5.98 2.28 3.49
C ILE A 18 7.02 1.57 4.35
N LEU A 19 7.83 0.68 3.75
CA LEU A 19 8.90 -0.03 4.47
C LEU A 19 9.96 0.91 5.00
N ASN A 20 10.34 1.96 4.26
CA ASN A 20 11.28 2.96 4.73
C ASN A 20 10.73 3.75 5.92
N VAL A 21 9.44 4.13 5.89
CA VAL A 21 8.79 4.85 6.99
C VAL A 21 8.81 4.03 8.28
N VAL A 22 8.55 2.71 8.18
CA VAL A 22 8.52 1.81 9.33
C VAL A 22 9.93 1.45 9.83
N ASN A 23 10.82 1.05 8.93
CA ASN A 23 12.12 0.48 9.31
C ASN A 23 13.20 1.55 9.54
N LYS A 24 13.25 2.59 8.70
CA LYS A 24 14.27 3.63 8.78
C LYS A 24 13.81 4.79 9.66
N ASN A 25 12.67 5.37 9.33
CA ASN A 25 12.20 6.58 10.04
C ASN A 25 11.52 6.23 11.36
N LYS A 26 11.06 4.98 11.53
CA LYS A 26 10.37 4.47 12.73
C LYS A 26 9.23 5.39 13.18
N LEU A 27 8.51 5.97 12.22
CA LEU A 27 7.42 6.89 12.53
C LEU A 27 6.25 6.13 13.15
N PRO A 28 5.73 6.55 14.32
CA PRO A 28 4.55 5.94 14.88
C PRO A 28 3.32 6.41 14.11
N PHE A 29 2.71 5.50 13.35
CA PHE A 29 1.39 5.70 12.75
C PHE A 29 0.50 4.49 13.03
N LYS A 30 -0.81 4.74 13.09
CA LYS A 30 -1.82 3.71 13.34
C LYS A 30 -2.59 3.36 12.07
N ASN A 31 -2.90 4.39 11.27
CA ASN A 31 -3.78 4.28 10.12
C ASN A 31 -3.05 4.71 8.85
N VAL A 32 -3.30 4.01 7.74
CA VAL A 32 -2.80 4.33 6.40
C VAL A 32 -3.99 4.73 5.53
N LEU A 33 -3.96 5.93 4.97
CA LEU A 33 -4.92 6.38 3.96
C LEU A 33 -4.37 6.04 2.59
N MET A 34 -5.11 5.25 1.81
CA MET A 34 -4.72 4.85 0.45
C MET A 34 -5.79 5.23 -0.56
N ASP A 35 -5.37 5.65 -1.75
CA ASP A 35 -6.29 5.81 -2.88
C ASP A 35 -6.79 4.46 -3.40
N SER A 36 -7.96 4.49 -4.05
CA SER A 36 -8.61 3.31 -4.65
C SER A 36 -7.72 2.54 -5.63
N TRP A 37 -6.79 3.23 -6.29
CA TRP A 37 -5.89 2.65 -7.28
C TRP A 37 -4.78 1.81 -6.64
N TYR A 38 -4.46 2.06 -5.36
CA TYR A 38 -3.45 1.32 -4.60
C TYR A 38 -4.03 0.18 -3.76
N ALA A 39 -5.34 -0.08 -3.88
CA ALA A 39 -6.07 -1.14 -3.18
C ALA A 39 -5.74 -2.56 -3.69
N THR A 40 -4.45 -2.88 -3.79
CA THR A 40 -3.98 -4.19 -4.22
C THR A 40 -3.86 -5.12 -3.01
N GLN A 41 -4.15 -6.41 -3.21
CA GLN A 41 -4.01 -7.42 -2.15
C GLN A 41 -2.61 -7.43 -1.52
N ARG A 42 -1.57 -7.19 -2.33
CA ARG A 42 -0.17 -7.16 -1.88
C ARG A 42 0.08 -6.03 -0.86
N LEU A 43 -0.34 -4.80 -1.18
CA LEU A 43 -0.20 -3.65 -0.27
C LEU A 43 -1.08 -3.78 0.97
N MET A 44 -2.30 -4.29 0.82
CA MET A 44 -3.20 -4.53 1.95
C MET A 44 -2.63 -5.57 2.92
N ALA A 45 -2.09 -6.68 2.41
CA ALA A 45 -1.44 -7.71 3.22
C ALA A 45 -0.17 -7.19 3.91
N LEU A 46 0.61 -6.34 3.24
CA LEU A 46 1.76 -5.67 3.84
C LEU A 46 1.33 -4.87 5.09
N ILE A 47 0.29 -4.05 4.97
CA ILE A 47 -0.21 -3.20 6.06
C ILE A 47 -0.80 -4.04 7.20
N ASP A 48 -1.54 -5.09 6.87
CA ASP A 48 -2.15 -5.99 7.84
C ASP A 48 -1.08 -6.77 8.64
N ASN A 49 -0.03 -7.25 7.97
CA ASN A 49 1.13 -7.87 8.62
C ASN A 49 1.84 -6.94 9.62
N MET A 50 1.84 -5.63 9.36
CA MET A 50 2.37 -4.62 10.27
C MET A 50 1.39 -4.25 11.40
N ARG A 51 0.22 -4.91 11.47
CA ARG A 51 -0.87 -4.65 12.42
C ARG A 51 -1.36 -3.21 12.36
N LYS A 52 -1.48 -2.65 11.16
CA LYS A 52 -1.95 -1.28 10.90
C LYS A 52 -3.33 -1.32 10.24
N ILE A 53 -4.11 -0.27 10.45
CA ILE A 53 -5.43 -0.13 9.82
C ILE A 53 -5.26 0.61 8.50
N TYR A 54 -5.77 0.10 7.38
CA TYR A 54 -5.83 0.85 6.12
C TYR A 54 -7.27 1.29 5.83
N TYR A 55 -7.40 2.49 5.25
CA TYR A 55 -8.65 2.97 4.67
C TYR A 55 -8.44 3.18 3.18
N CYS A 56 -9.36 2.65 2.38
CA CYS A 56 -9.34 2.80 0.94
C CYS A 56 -10.77 3.08 0.42
N PRO A 57 -10.99 4.13 -0.39
CA PRO A 57 -12.28 4.37 -1.00
C PRO A 57 -12.55 3.28 -2.05
N LEU A 58 -13.54 2.43 -1.81
CA LEU A 58 -14.05 1.55 -2.85
C LEU A 58 -14.74 2.41 -3.90
N LYS A 59 -14.27 2.34 -5.15
CA LYS A 59 -14.94 2.97 -6.28
C LYS A 59 -16.23 2.20 -6.57
N VAL A 60 -17.28 2.48 -5.79
CA VAL A 60 -18.63 2.06 -6.10
C VAL A 60 -19.12 2.94 -7.25
N ASN A 61 -19.52 2.31 -8.36
CA ASN A 61 -20.31 2.99 -9.37
C ASN A 61 -21.56 3.53 -8.66
N ARG A 62 -21.64 4.85 -8.47
CA ARG A 62 -22.86 5.52 -8.01
C ARG A 62 -23.88 5.47 -9.14
N ALA A 63 -24.32 4.28 -9.54
CA ALA A 63 -25.56 4.16 -10.28
C ALA A 63 -26.63 4.71 -9.33
N ARG A 64 -27.16 5.89 -9.67
CA ARG A 64 -28.28 6.55 -8.99
C ARG A 64 -29.26 5.49 -8.47
N ARG A 65 -29.45 5.44 -7.16
CA ARG A 65 -30.77 5.10 -6.63
C ARG A 65 -31.74 6.20 -7.00
#